data_AF-A0A1B8GJA7-F1
#
_entry.id   AF-A0A1B8GJA7-F1
#
_cell.length_a   1.000
_cell.length_b   1.000
_cell.length_c   1.000
_cell.angle_alpha   90.00
_cell.angle_beta   90.00
_cell.angle_gamma   90.00
#
_symmetry.space_group_name_H-M   'P 1'
#
loop_
_entity.id
_entity.type
_entity.pdbx_description
1 polymer ?
#
loop_
_entity_poly.entity_id
_entity_poly.type
_entity_poly.pdbx_seq_one_letter_code
_entity_poly.pdbx_strand_id
1 'polypeptide(L)'
;MLVDPVMPQYTKLSSLLPTATAHPSVAPIPTVIPDLPVYQELGHAGHVALWVGFIIMLLSTLAFISMAWRVPVEKRVFHIIATFIAAFATISYFGMATGGGNSFVHTIASKYHKHTDPVHHIDVFRQLFWARYVDWLLTTPLILLSLALLAGLNGADILVTLVADAAMILTGLFAALGETKGQRWGFYTIAWLAYLIVVYQLVVGGRRNASRRGTGTARLFGAVGGFILILWTIYPIIWALGAGKGKLSVDCEIIWYVVLDVLAKPVFAIWLLSTHARTAPTIEGFWSHGLNNEGALRLDDDEAA
;
A
#
# COMPACT_ATOMS: atom_id res chain seq x y z
N MET A 1 4.23 -57.46 -92.23
CA MET A 1 4.81 -56.81 -93.42
C MET A 1 4.50 -55.33 -93.33
N LEU A 2 5.53 -54.48 -93.49
CA LEU A 2 5.52 -52.99 -93.47
C LEU A 2 5.44 -52.38 -92.05
N VAL A 3 6.55 -52.16 -91.33
CA VAL A 3 7.71 -51.23 -91.49
C VAL A 3 7.37 -49.79 -91.13
N ASP A 4 7.98 -49.32 -90.03
CA ASP A 4 8.42 -47.94 -89.84
C ASP A 4 9.63 -47.89 -88.86
N PRO A 5 10.47 -46.83 -88.89
CA PRO A 5 11.91 -47.00 -89.09
C PRO A 5 12.81 -46.36 -88.00
N VAL A 6 14.08 -46.79 -88.01
CA VAL A 6 15.33 -46.01 -87.88
C VAL A 6 15.64 -45.23 -86.58
N MET A 7 16.70 -45.72 -85.93
CA MET A 7 17.63 -45.17 -84.91
C MET A 7 18.19 -43.76 -85.23
N PRO A 8 18.68 -42.97 -84.24
CA PRO A 8 20.09 -43.10 -83.83
C PRO A 8 20.39 -42.92 -82.33
N GLN A 9 21.39 -43.70 -81.89
CA GLN A 9 22.18 -43.48 -80.69
C GLN A 9 22.76 -42.06 -80.65
N TYR A 10 22.66 -41.40 -79.50
CA TYR A 10 23.62 -40.37 -79.09
C TYR A 10 24.21 -40.73 -77.74
N THR A 11 25.44 -41.23 -77.79
CA THR A 11 26.36 -41.34 -76.67
C THR A 11 26.65 -39.94 -76.13
N LYS A 12 26.35 -39.66 -74.86
CA LYS A 12 27.04 -38.60 -74.09
C LYS A 12 27.32 -39.07 -72.67
N LEU A 13 28.60 -38.97 -72.33
CA LEU A 13 29.29 -39.38 -71.12
C LEU A 13 28.49 -39.11 -69.83
N SER A 14 28.43 -40.10 -68.94
CA SER A 14 28.20 -39.83 -67.53
C SER A 14 29.41 -39.07 -66.96
N SER A 15 29.25 -37.78 -66.68
CA SER A 15 30.19 -37.09 -65.81
C SER A 15 29.93 -37.55 -64.37
N LEU A 16 30.75 -38.47 -63.88
CA LEU A 16 30.83 -38.77 -62.46
C LEU A 16 31.40 -37.54 -61.74
N LEU A 17 30.50 -36.65 -61.29
CA LEU A 17 30.85 -35.62 -60.32
C LEU A 17 31.07 -36.32 -58.97
N PRO A 18 32.19 -36.10 -58.27
CA PRO A 18 32.36 -36.62 -56.93
C PRO A 18 31.33 -35.95 -56.02
N THR A 19 30.47 -36.75 -55.40
CA THR A 19 29.57 -36.29 -54.35
C THR A 19 30.43 -35.80 -53.20
N ALA A 20 30.34 -34.50 -52.89
CA ALA A 20 30.96 -33.93 -51.70
C ALA A 20 30.50 -34.73 -50.48
N THR A 21 31.44 -35.35 -49.77
CA THR A 21 31.22 -35.96 -48.47
C THR A 21 30.66 -34.90 -47.54
N ALA A 22 29.42 -35.07 -47.09
CA ALA A 22 28.82 -34.24 -46.07
C ALA A 22 29.62 -34.40 -44.78
N HIS A 23 30.45 -33.40 -44.47
CA HIS A 23 30.97 -33.25 -43.12
C HIS A 23 29.77 -33.03 -42.18
N PRO A 24 29.69 -33.70 -41.02
CA PRO A 24 28.67 -33.38 -40.04
C PRO A 24 28.94 -31.96 -39.57
N SER A 25 28.18 -31.00 -40.09
CA SER A 25 28.14 -29.64 -39.57
C SER A 25 27.56 -29.74 -38.16
N VAL A 26 28.42 -29.69 -37.16
CA VAL A 26 28.00 -29.55 -35.76
C VAL A 26 27.17 -28.28 -35.73
N ALA A 27 25.87 -28.40 -35.48
CA ALA A 27 24.99 -27.25 -35.35
C ALA A 27 25.62 -26.27 -34.34
N PRO A 28 25.75 -24.97 -34.67
CA PRO A 28 26.30 -24.02 -33.73
C PRO A 28 25.46 -24.07 -32.45
N ILE A 29 26.12 -24.31 -31.32
CA ILE A 29 25.49 -24.25 -29.99
C ILE A 29 24.84 -22.86 -29.90
N PRO A 30 23.55 -22.75 -29.54
CA PRO A 30 22.93 -21.45 -29.34
C PRO A 30 23.73 -20.67 -28.29
N THR A 31 24.50 -19.67 -28.70
CA THR A 31 25.37 -18.87 -27.81
C THR A 31 24.57 -17.87 -26.97
N VAL A 32 23.25 -17.77 -27.18
CA VAL A 32 22.37 -16.90 -26.37
C VAL A 32 21.98 -17.66 -25.11
N ILE A 33 22.77 -17.48 -24.05
CA ILE A 33 22.40 -17.89 -22.70
C ILE A 33 21.22 -17.02 -22.27
N PRO A 34 20.05 -17.60 -21.92
CA PRO A 34 18.92 -16.82 -21.40
C PRO A 34 19.35 -16.03 -20.15
N ASP A 35 18.98 -14.77 -20.06
CA ASP A 35 19.21 -13.98 -18.86
C ASP A 35 18.49 -14.65 -17.67
N LEU A 36 19.21 -14.88 -16.58
CA LEU A 36 18.63 -15.45 -15.36
C LEU A 36 17.62 -14.48 -14.74
N PRO A 37 16.54 -14.98 -14.12
CA PRO A 37 15.57 -14.13 -13.43
C PRO A 37 16.24 -13.36 -12.29
N VAL A 38 15.88 -12.10 -12.15
CA VAL A 38 16.40 -11.21 -11.11
C VAL A 38 15.41 -11.12 -9.96
N TYR A 39 15.85 -11.48 -8.76
CA TYR A 39 15.06 -11.34 -7.54
C TYR A 39 15.40 -10.01 -6.85
N GLN A 40 14.36 -9.20 -6.60
CA GLN A 40 14.46 -8.00 -5.79
C GLN A 40 13.85 -8.31 -4.43
N GLU A 41 14.72 -8.53 -3.45
CA GLU A 41 14.34 -9.01 -2.12
C GLU A 41 14.70 -7.99 -1.04
N LEU A 42 14.12 -8.19 0.13
CA LEU A 42 14.48 -7.50 1.36
C LEU A 42 15.92 -7.81 1.73
N GLY A 43 16.73 -6.76 1.84
CA GLY A 43 18.09 -6.82 2.35
C GLY A 43 18.15 -6.56 3.86
N HIS A 44 19.38 -6.48 4.36
CA HIS A 44 19.62 -6.29 5.78
C HIS A 44 19.04 -4.96 6.32
N ALA A 45 19.16 -3.88 5.56
CA ALA A 45 18.71 -2.55 6.00
C ALA A 45 17.19 -2.50 6.14
N GLY A 46 16.44 -3.07 5.19
CA GLY A 46 14.99 -3.16 5.26
C GLY A 46 14.53 -4.07 6.40
N HIS A 47 15.21 -5.20 6.61
CA HIS A 47 14.91 -6.09 7.73
C HIS A 47 15.09 -5.40 9.09
N VAL A 48 16.19 -4.67 9.28
CA VAL A 48 16.40 -3.86 10.50
C VAL A 48 15.29 -2.80 10.64
N ALA A 49 14.91 -2.13 9.55
CA ALA A 49 13.85 -1.13 9.57
C ALA A 49 12.49 -1.71 9.99
N LEU A 50 12.15 -2.94 9.57
CA LEU A 50 10.93 -3.63 10.01
C LEU A 50 10.92 -3.88 11.52
N TRP A 51 12.04 -4.34 12.10
CA TRP A 51 12.17 -4.54 13.54
C TRP A 51 12.10 -3.21 14.32
N VAL A 52 12.72 -2.16 13.81
CA VAL A 52 12.60 -0.81 14.38
C VAL A 52 11.15 -0.34 14.36
N GLY A 53 10.47 -0.49 13.22
CA GLY A 53 9.04 -0.18 13.08
C GLY A 53 8.19 -0.96 14.09
N PHE A 54 8.40 -2.26 14.23
CA PHE A 54 7.72 -3.11 15.21
C PHE A 54 7.89 -2.59 16.64
N ILE A 55 9.13 -2.30 17.07
CA ILE A 55 9.42 -1.85 18.43
C ILE A 55 8.71 -0.51 18.70
N ILE A 56 8.78 0.44 17.77
CA ILE A 56 8.12 1.74 17.92
C ILE A 56 6.60 1.58 18.04
N MET A 57 5.98 0.75 17.19
CA MET A 57 4.53 0.51 17.23
C MET A 57 4.11 -0.20 18.52
N LEU A 58 4.89 -1.18 18.98
CA LEU A 58 4.63 -1.91 20.23
C LEU A 58 4.68 -0.97 21.44
N LEU A 59 5.75 -0.18 21.56
CA LEU A 59 5.89 0.80 22.64
C LEU A 59 4.78 1.84 22.60
N SER A 60 4.39 2.28 21.41
CA SER A 60 3.27 3.22 21.23
C SER A 60 1.95 2.61 21.66
N THR A 61 1.71 1.33 21.34
CA THR A 61 0.52 0.58 21.76
C THR A 61 0.42 0.54 23.28
N LEU A 62 1.52 0.15 23.96
CA LEU A 62 1.57 0.11 25.42
C LEU A 62 1.35 1.50 26.04
N ALA A 63 1.95 2.54 25.45
CA ALA A 63 1.76 3.91 25.89
C ALA A 63 0.29 4.36 25.77
N PHE A 64 -0.37 4.09 24.63
CA PHE A 64 -1.77 4.47 24.42
C PHE A 64 -2.74 3.71 25.32
N ILE A 65 -2.48 2.42 25.59
CA ILE A 65 -3.22 1.65 26.61
C ILE A 65 -3.08 2.33 27.98
N SER A 66 -1.84 2.65 28.39
CA SER A 66 -1.61 3.30 29.67
C SER A 66 -2.26 4.69 29.74
N MET A 67 -2.30 5.45 28.64
CA MET A 67 -2.99 6.74 28.59
C MET A 67 -4.50 6.57 28.67
N ALA A 68 -5.06 5.58 27.98
CA ALA A 68 -6.50 5.28 27.99
C ALA A 68 -7.00 4.97 29.40
N TRP A 69 -6.25 4.18 30.18
CA TRP A 69 -6.63 3.83 31.55
C TRP A 69 -6.69 5.01 32.52
N ARG A 70 -5.99 6.12 32.21
CA ARG A 70 -5.95 7.32 33.05
C ARG A 70 -7.07 8.33 32.76
N VAL A 71 -7.91 8.06 31.77
CA VAL A 71 -8.99 8.96 31.33
C VAL A 71 -10.34 8.32 31.66
N PRO A 72 -11.42 9.05 31.98
CA PRO A 72 -12.76 8.47 32.14
C PRO A 72 -13.31 7.85 30.85
N VAL A 73 -14.18 6.84 30.94
CA VAL A 73 -14.64 6.01 29.80
C VAL A 73 -15.24 6.86 28.67
N GLU A 74 -16.05 7.85 29.02
CA GLU A 74 -16.71 8.79 28.12
C GLU A 74 -15.75 9.67 27.30
N LYS A 75 -14.47 9.75 27.69
CA LYS A 75 -13.42 10.52 27.00
C LYS A 75 -12.37 9.61 26.33
N ARG A 76 -12.52 8.28 26.40
CA ARG A 76 -11.52 7.32 25.92
C ARG A 76 -11.56 7.04 24.42
N VAL A 77 -12.60 7.43 23.69
CA VAL A 77 -12.80 7.05 22.27
C VAL A 77 -11.54 7.27 21.43
N PHE A 78 -10.93 8.46 21.46
CA PHE A 78 -9.68 8.73 20.72
C PHE A 78 -8.49 7.88 21.18
N HIS A 79 -8.39 7.58 22.47
CA HIS A 79 -7.32 6.75 23.02
C HIS A 79 -7.48 5.28 22.58
N ILE A 80 -8.72 4.79 22.54
CA ILE A 80 -9.05 3.45 22.06
C ILE A 80 -8.73 3.33 20.57
N ILE A 81 -9.15 4.31 19.77
CA ILE A 81 -8.84 4.34 18.33
C ILE A 81 -7.32 4.38 18.10
N ALA A 82 -6.59 5.25 18.81
CA ALA A 82 -5.12 5.31 18.74
C ALA A 82 -4.46 3.98 19.14
N THR A 83 -4.98 3.30 20.16
CA THR A 83 -4.50 1.99 20.59
C THR A 83 -4.69 0.96 19.49
N PHE A 84 -5.86 0.89 18.85
CA PHE A 84 -6.09 -0.05 17.75
C PHE A 84 -5.23 0.25 16.53
N ILE A 85 -5.02 1.53 16.19
CA ILE A 85 -4.11 1.93 15.11
C ILE A 85 -2.71 1.37 15.37
N ALA A 86 -2.17 1.59 16.57
CA ALA A 86 -0.84 1.12 16.93
C ALA A 86 -0.77 -0.42 17.05
N ALA A 87 -1.83 -1.07 17.55
CA ALA A 87 -1.87 -2.52 17.72
C ALA A 87 -1.88 -3.26 16.38
N PHE A 88 -2.71 -2.84 15.42
CA PHE A 88 -2.72 -3.44 14.08
C PHE A 88 -1.38 -3.25 13.36
N ALA A 89 -0.80 -2.06 13.46
CA ALA A 89 0.54 -1.81 12.93
C ALA A 89 1.60 -2.71 13.60
N THR A 90 1.54 -2.88 14.93
CA THR A 90 2.44 -3.78 15.67
C THR A 90 2.38 -5.20 15.13
N ILE A 91 1.17 -5.74 14.95
CA ILE A 91 0.96 -7.10 14.42
C ILE A 91 1.52 -7.21 12.99
N SER A 92 1.24 -6.22 12.14
CA SER A 92 1.70 -6.24 10.75
C SER A 92 3.22 -6.14 10.65
N TYR A 93 3.85 -5.21 11.37
CA TYR A 93 5.32 -5.08 11.40
C TYR A 93 5.99 -6.33 11.95
N PHE A 94 5.43 -6.96 13.00
CA PHE A 94 5.92 -8.25 13.49
C PHE A 94 5.83 -9.35 12.43
N GLY A 95 4.68 -9.45 11.75
CA GLY A 95 4.47 -10.42 10.67
C GLY A 95 5.46 -10.23 9.52
N MET A 96 5.69 -8.99 9.09
CA MET A 96 6.66 -8.68 8.03
C MET A 96 8.11 -8.93 8.49
N ALA A 97 8.47 -8.54 9.71
CA ALA A 97 9.82 -8.70 10.27
C ALA A 97 10.21 -10.18 10.47
N THR A 98 9.24 -11.05 10.75
CA THR A 98 9.44 -12.50 10.88
C THR A 98 9.44 -13.25 9.54
N GLY A 99 9.29 -12.53 8.42
CA GLY A 99 9.30 -13.09 7.07
C GLY A 99 7.93 -13.51 6.54
N GLY A 100 6.85 -13.24 7.28
CA GLY A 100 5.47 -13.42 6.81
C GLY A 100 4.96 -12.26 5.96
N GLY A 101 3.71 -12.36 5.49
CA GLY A 101 3.00 -11.22 4.91
C GLY A 101 3.56 -10.68 3.59
N ASN A 102 4.31 -11.50 2.84
CA ASN A 102 4.90 -11.11 1.57
C ASN A 102 4.73 -12.18 0.48
N SER A 103 4.91 -11.78 -0.77
CA SER A 103 4.91 -12.64 -1.96
C SER A 103 5.81 -12.04 -3.04
N PHE A 104 6.18 -12.81 -4.06
CA PHE A 104 6.90 -12.30 -5.22
C PHE A 104 5.94 -11.95 -6.35
N VAL A 105 6.05 -10.73 -6.86
CA VAL A 105 5.28 -10.28 -8.03
C VAL A 105 6.22 -10.22 -9.22
N HIS A 106 5.81 -10.89 -10.30
CA HIS A 106 6.56 -10.93 -11.56
C HIS A 106 6.35 -9.64 -12.36
N THR A 107 7.42 -9.14 -12.98
CA THR A 107 7.39 -8.00 -13.90
C THR A 107 8.50 -8.16 -14.93
N ILE A 108 8.20 -7.79 -16.17
CA ILE A 108 9.19 -7.81 -17.26
C ILE A 108 9.85 -6.43 -17.34
N ALA A 109 11.16 -6.38 -17.09
CA ALA A 109 11.98 -5.19 -17.26
C ALA A 109 12.73 -5.23 -18.59
N SER A 110 12.86 -4.07 -19.25
CA SER A 110 13.67 -3.92 -20.45
C SER A 110 15.02 -3.31 -20.09
N LYS A 111 16.12 -4.02 -20.36
CA LYS A 111 17.48 -3.43 -20.30
C LYS A 111 17.91 -2.96 -21.68
N TYR A 112 18.35 -1.71 -21.75
CA TYR A 112 19.02 -1.15 -22.91
C TYR A 112 20.52 -1.19 -22.68
N HIS A 113 21.25 -1.97 -23.48
CA HIS A 113 22.71 -1.92 -23.48
C HIS A 113 23.17 -0.90 -24.51
N LYS A 114 24.06 0.02 -24.11
CA LYS A 114 24.56 1.12 -24.97
C LYS A 114 25.32 0.63 -26.21
N HIS A 115 25.69 -0.66 -26.24
CA HIS A 115 26.57 -1.26 -27.26
C HIS A 115 26.07 -2.60 -27.80
N THR A 116 24.83 -3.00 -27.51
CA THR A 116 24.25 -4.27 -27.98
C THR A 116 22.77 -4.06 -28.29
N ASP A 117 22.42 -4.13 -29.58
CA ASP A 117 21.03 -4.26 -30.05
C ASP A 117 20.74 -5.77 -30.18
N PRO A 118 19.70 -6.32 -29.53
CA PRO A 118 18.42 -5.67 -29.21
C PRO A 118 18.14 -5.46 -27.70
N VAL A 119 17.01 -4.81 -27.39
CA VAL A 119 16.46 -4.69 -26.04
C VAL A 119 16.25 -6.08 -25.44
N HIS A 120 16.98 -6.40 -24.36
CA HIS A 120 16.80 -7.65 -23.64
C HIS A 120 15.69 -7.50 -22.59
N HIS A 121 14.76 -8.44 -22.61
CA HIS A 121 13.72 -8.58 -21.59
C HIS A 121 14.25 -9.47 -20.46
N ILE A 122 14.14 -9.00 -19.24
CA ILE A 122 14.56 -9.71 -18.03
C ILE A 122 13.36 -9.89 -17.13
N ASP A 123 13.13 -11.13 -16.72
CA ASP A 123 12.14 -11.46 -15.71
C ASP A 123 12.61 -10.97 -14.33
N VAL A 124 11.81 -10.11 -13.70
CA VAL A 124 12.08 -9.58 -12.36
C VAL A 124 11.00 -10.05 -11.42
N PHE A 125 11.40 -10.71 -10.34
CA PHE A 125 10.52 -11.09 -9.23
C PHE A 125 10.79 -10.16 -8.07
N ARG A 126 9.84 -9.25 -7.79
CA ARG A 126 9.97 -8.30 -6.70
C ARG A 126 9.17 -8.76 -5.49
N GLN A 127 9.82 -8.82 -4.33
CA GLN A 127 9.17 -9.07 -3.07
C GLN A 127 8.23 -7.92 -2.70
N LEU A 128 6.96 -8.25 -2.53
CA LEU A 128 5.87 -7.35 -2.15
C LEU A 128 5.36 -7.75 -0.77
N PHE A 129 5.36 -6.80 0.16
CA PHE A 129 4.80 -6.99 1.51
C PHE A 129 3.31 -6.63 1.51
N TRP A 130 2.45 -7.59 1.18
CA TRP A 130 1.00 -7.38 1.11
C TRP A 130 0.36 -7.19 2.50
N ALA A 131 0.97 -7.68 3.59
CA ALA A 131 0.48 -7.47 4.95
C ALA A 131 0.38 -5.99 5.34
N ARG A 132 1.18 -5.13 4.72
CA ARG A 132 1.10 -3.68 4.86
C ARG A 132 -0.25 -3.11 4.39
N TYR A 133 -0.83 -3.67 3.33
CA TYR A 133 -2.14 -3.23 2.85
C TYR A 133 -3.26 -3.70 3.78
N VAL A 134 -3.10 -4.86 4.43
CA VAL A 134 -4.03 -5.32 5.47
C VAL A 134 -3.98 -4.39 6.68
N ASP A 135 -2.78 -3.99 7.11
CA ASP A 135 -2.62 -2.96 8.15
C ASP A 135 -3.31 -1.66 7.74
N TRP A 136 -3.01 -1.14 6.55
CA TRP A 136 -3.62 0.12 6.09
C TRP A 136 -5.14 0.01 6.03
N LEU A 137 -5.69 -1.09 5.51
CA LEU A 137 -7.15 -1.29 5.43
C LEU A 137 -7.84 -1.23 6.80
N LEU A 138 -7.12 -1.52 7.88
CA LEU A 138 -7.63 -1.42 9.25
C LEU A 138 -7.31 -0.07 9.90
N THR A 139 -6.13 0.48 9.66
CA THR A 139 -5.61 1.65 10.37
C THR A 139 -5.99 2.98 9.72
N THR A 140 -6.05 3.06 8.39
CA THR A 140 -6.44 4.30 7.69
C THR A 140 -7.90 4.67 7.96
N PRO A 141 -8.88 3.74 8.02
CA PRO A 141 -10.24 4.09 8.42
C PRO A 141 -10.31 4.60 9.85
N LEU A 142 -9.49 4.07 10.76
CA LEU A 142 -9.44 4.51 12.16
C LEU A 142 -8.83 5.91 12.32
N ILE A 143 -7.81 6.24 11.53
CA ILE A 143 -7.26 7.61 11.44
C ILE A 143 -8.36 8.57 10.94
N LEU A 144 -9.07 8.21 9.88
CA LEU A 144 -10.14 9.04 9.32
C LEU A 144 -11.33 9.16 10.26
N LEU A 145 -11.69 8.09 10.97
CA LEU A 145 -12.72 8.14 12.00
C LEU A 145 -12.35 9.14 13.09
N SER A 146 -11.09 9.17 13.53
CA SER A 146 -10.61 10.17 14.49
C SER A 146 -10.77 11.61 13.95
N LEU A 147 -10.37 11.86 12.70
CA LEU A 147 -10.54 13.18 12.08
C LEU A 147 -12.02 13.56 11.90
N ALA A 148 -12.86 12.60 11.52
CA ALA A 148 -14.27 12.81 11.30
C ALA A 148 -15.03 13.11 12.61
N LEU A 149 -14.70 12.39 13.69
CA LEU A 149 -15.22 12.67 15.03
C LEU A 149 -14.75 14.04 15.53
N LEU A 150 -13.48 14.38 15.32
CA LEU A 150 -12.94 15.70 15.68
C LEU A 150 -13.67 16.84 14.94
N ALA A 151 -13.94 16.66 13.65
CA ALA A 151 -14.69 17.63 12.85
C ALA A 151 -16.19 17.65 13.15
N GLY A 152 -16.75 16.59 13.74
CA GLY A 152 -18.20 16.40 13.88
C GLY A 152 -18.87 16.17 12.53
N LEU A 153 -18.34 15.27 11.71
CA LEU A 153 -19.02 14.81 10.50
C LEU A 153 -20.25 13.97 10.85
N ASN A 154 -21.27 14.01 9.99
CA ASN A 154 -22.44 13.15 10.15
C ASN A 154 -22.12 11.70 9.72
N GLY A 155 -22.98 10.75 10.09
CA GLY A 155 -22.75 9.33 9.83
C GLY A 155 -22.64 8.96 8.35
N ALA A 156 -23.36 9.66 7.46
CA ALA A 156 -23.28 9.41 6.02
C ALA A 156 -21.92 9.85 5.44
N ASP A 157 -21.44 11.05 5.83
CA ASP A 157 -20.13 11.54 5.42
C ASP A 157 -19.00 10.68 5.99
N ILE A 158 -19.13 10.19 7.24
CA ILE A 158 -18.22 9.21 7.82
C ILE A 158 -18.20 7.94 6.96
N LEU A 159 -19.36 7.35 6.67
CA LEU A 159 -19.44 6.12 5.89
C LEU A 159 -18.81 6.26 4.50
N VAL A 160 -19.11 7.36 3.79
CA VAL A 160 -18.50 7.65 2.48
C VAL A 160 -16.99 7.78 2.62
N THR A 161 -16.50 8.47 3.65
CA THR A 161 -15.07 8.65 3.90
C THR A 161 -14.37 7.31 4.13
N LEU A 162 -14.93 6.43 4.98
CA LEU A 162 -14.33 5.15 5.31
C LEU A 162 -14.38 4.15 4.14
N VAL A 163 -15.47 4.14 3.37
CA VAL A 163 -15.60 3.26 2.20
C VAL A 163 -14.68 3.71 1.07
N ALA A 164 -14.54 5.02 0.83
CA ALA A 164 -13.59 5.55 -0.13
C ALA A 164 -12.14 5.20 0.26
N ASP A 165 -11.81 5.29 1.54
CA ASP A 165 -10.50 4.88 2.06
C ASP A 165 -10.24 3.38 1.89
N ALA A 166 -11.20 2.52 2.23
CA ALA A 166 -11.08 1.09 1.99
C ALA A 166 -10.89 0.76 0.50
N ALA A 167 -11.64 1.44 -0.39
CA ALA A 167 -11.47 1.31 -1.84
C ALA A 167 -10.07 1.77 -2.29
N MET A 168 -9.54 2.86 -1.73
CA MET A 168 -8.18 3.34 -1.99
C MET A 168 -7.14 2.28 -1.63
N ILE A 169 -7.23 1.65 -0.45
CA ILE A 169 -6.26 0.64 -0.03
C ILE A 169 -6.39 -0.65 -0.85
N LEU A 170 -7.61 -1.14 -1.09
CA LEU A 170 -7.83 -2.36 -1.88
C LEU A 170 -7.35 -2.20 -3.32
N THR A 171 -7.65 -1.08 -3.95
CA THR A 171 -7.16 -0.80 -5.31
C THR A 171 -5.65 -0.59 -5.33
N GLY A 172 -5.06 0.00 -4.28
CA GLY A 172 -3.60 0.03 -4.10
C GLY A 172 -2.96 -1.38 -4.02
N LEU A 173 -3.62 -2.33 -3.33
CA LEU A 173 -3.17 -3.72 -3.25
C LEU A 173 -3.28 -4.41 -4.62
N PHE A 174 -4.40 -4.24 -5.32
CA PHE A 174 -4.59 -4.81 -6.66
C PHE A 174 -3.63 -4.21 -7.68
N ALA A 175 -3.28 -2.94 -7.55
CA ALA A 175 -2.23 -2.32 -8.33
C ALA A 175 -0.88 -3.03 -8.07
N ALA A 176 -0.55 -3.30 -6.80
CA ALA A 176 0.72 -3.92 -6.42
C ALA A 176 0.85 -5.37 -6.90
N LEU A 177 -0.26 -6.10 -6.90
CA LEU A 177 -0.37 -7.48 -7.39
C LEU A 177 -0.57 -7.58 -8.91
N GLY A 178 -0.83 -6.47 -9.60
CA GLY A 178 -1.19 -6.47 -11.02
C GLY A 178 -0.08 -7.06 -11.90
N GLU A 179 -0.43 -8.08 -12.67
CA GLU A 179 0.47 -8.81 -13.57
C GLU A 179 0.75 -8.04 -14.86
N THR A 180 -0.25 -7.29 -15.34
CA THR A 180 -0.12 -6.44 -16.53
C THR A 180 0.11 -4.97 -16.18
N LYS A 181 0.76 -4.23 -17.08
CA LYS A 181 0.91 -2.77 -16.96
C LYS A 181 -0.46 -2.08 -16.84
N GLY A 182 -1.46 -2.55 -17.59
CA GLY A 182 -2.82 -2.02 -17.58
C GLY A 182 -3.50 -2.19 -16.22
N GLN A 183 -3.46 -3.39 -15.64
CA GLN A 183 -4.00 -3.64 -14.29
C GLN A 183 -3.28 -2.78 -13.25
N ARG A 184 -1.94 -2.78 -13.25
CA ARG A 184 -1.11 -2.06 -12.28
C ARG A 184 -1.42 -0.56 -12.25
N TRP A 185 -1.38 0.11 -13.41
CA TRP A 185 -1.60 1.56 -13.48
C TRP A 185 -3.09 1.95 -13.47
N GLY A 186 -3.97 1.07 -13.95
CA GLY A 186 -5.42 1.25 -13.86
C GLY A 186 -5.89 1.30 -12.41
N PHE A 187 -5.56 0.28 -11.62
CA PHE A 187 -5.90 0.26 -10.19
C PHE A 187 -5.21 1.38 -9.40
N TYR A 188 -3.95 1.71 -9.73
CA TYR A 188 -3.28 2.87 -9.14
C TYR A 188 -4.04 4.17 -9.38
N THR A 189 -4.59 4.36 -10.58
CA THR A 189 -5.40 5.55 -10.92
C THR A 189 -6.71 5.56 -10.13
N ILE A 190 -7.37 4.40 -9.98
CA ILE A 190 -8.59 4.29 -9.17
C ILE A 190 -8.30 4.62 -7.69
N ALA A 191 -7.15 4.18 -7.16
CA ALA A 191 -6.72 4.52 -5.81
C ALA A 191 -6.58 6.05 -5.61
N TRP A 192 -6.04 6.77 -6.59
CA TRP A 192 -5.99 8.24 -6.56
C TRP A 192 -7.37 8.88 -6.59
N LEU A 193 -8.30 8.37 -7.39
CA LEU A 193 -9.67 8.88 -7.42
C LEU A 193 -10.38 8.66 -6.07
N ALA A 194 -10.20 7.50 -5.46
CA ALA A 194 -10.70 7.20 -4.13
C ALA A 194 -10.08 8.12 -3.06
N TYR A 195 -8.77 8.39 -3.16
CA TYR A 195 -8.09 9.35 -2.30
C TYR A 195 -8.67 10.77 -2.43
N LEU A 196 -9.00 11.22 -3.65
CA LEU A 196 -9.63 12.54 -3.86
C LEU A 196 -11.01 12.65 -3.18
N ILE A 197 -11.75 11.55 -3.05
CA ILE A 197 -13.01 11.52 -2.29
C ILE A 197 -12.72 11.74 -0.80
N VAL A 198 -11.70 11.07 -0.25
CA VAL A 198 -11.26 11.29 1.15
C VAL A 198 -10.83 12.75 1.36
N VAL A 199 -10.03 13.31 0.45
CA VAL A 199 -9.62 14.72 0.48
C VAL A 199 -10.82 15.65 0.46
N TYR A 200 -11.80 15.41 -0.43
CA TYR A 200 -13.01 16.22 -0.50
C TYR A 200 -13.77 16.21 0.82
N GLN A 201 -13.97 15.03 1.42
CA GLN A 201 -14.70 14.90 2.68
C GLN A 201 -14.01 15.65 3.83
N LEU A 202 -12.69 15.56 3.94
CA LEU A 202 -11.95 16.26 4.99
C LEU A 202 -11.82 17.76 4.74
N VAL A 203 -11.48 18.17 3.52
CA VAL A 203 -11.18 19.58 3.20
C VAL A 203 -12.45 20.41 3.05
N VAL A 204 -13.53 19.86 2.49
CA VAL A 204 -14.79 20.61 2.28
C VAL A 204 -15.72 20.38 3.47
N GLY A 205 -16.11 19.12 3.71
CA GLY A 205 -17.03 18.77 4.79
C GLY A 205 -16.42 19.00 6.17
N GLY A 206 -15.25 18.42 6.41
CA GLY A 206 -14.56 18.43 7.70
C GLY A 206 -14.18 19.84 8.15
N ARG A 207 -13.55 20.63 7.28
CA ARG A 207 -13.17 22.03 7.63
C ARG A 207 -14.39 22.90 7.93
N ARG A 208 -15.48 22.75 7.17
CA ARG A 208 -16.73 23.49 7.40
C ARG A 208 -17.33 23.15 8.77
N ASN A 209 -17.40 21.86 9.11
CA ASN A 209 -17.96 21.42 10.39
C ASN A 209 -17.05 21.79 11.57
N ALA A 210 -15.74 21.57 11.45
CA ALA A 210 -14.77 21.92 12.49
C ALA A 210 -14.79 23.44 12.82
N SER A 211 -14.97 24.30 11.81
CA SER A 211 -15.10 25.75 12.00
C SER A 211 -16.32 26.16 12.83
N ARG A 212 -17.42 25.40 12.75
CA ARG A 212 -18.63 25.64 13.54
C ARG A 212 -18.48 25.19 15.00
N ARG A 213 -17.48 24.37 15.32
CA ARG A 213 -17.22 23.84 16.67
C ARG A 213 -16.22 24.67 17.47
N GLY A 214 -15.79 25.81 16.94
CA GLY A 214 -14.87 26.74 17.59
C GLY A 214 -13.47 26.78 16.97
N THR A 215 -12.77 27.87 17.24
CA THR A 215 -11.46 28.18 16.63
C THR A 215 -10.36 27.18 17.00
N GLY A 216 -10.39 26.66 18.24
CA GLY A 216 -9.45 25.63 18.71
C GLY A 216 -9.57 24.32 17.92
N THR A 217 -10.80 23.81 17.80
CA THR A 217 -11.10 22.59 17.02
C THR A 217 -10.76 22.77 15.54
N ALA A 218 -11.13 23.92 14.95
CA ALA A 218 -10.81 24.23 13.56
C ALA A 218 -9.31 24.24 13.28
N ARG A 219 -8.51 24.85 14.18
CA ARG A 219 -7.05 24.89 14.07
C ARG A 219 -6.43 23.51 14.22
N LEU A 220 -6.87 22.74 15.24
CA LEU A 220 -6.39 21.38 15.45
C LEU A 220 -6.70 20.52 14.23
N PHE A 221 -7.95 20.46 13.80
CA PHE A 221 -8.39 19.70 12.62
C PHE A 221 -7.62 20.08 11.37
N GLY A 222 -7.47 21.38 11.09
CA GLY A 222 -6.70 21.86 9.94
C GLY A 222 -5.24 21.42 9.98
N ALA A 223 -4.61 21.45 11.16
CA ALA A 223 -3.21 21.05 11.33
C ALA A 223 -3.01 19.53 11.18
N VAL A 224 -3.74 18.72 11.97
CA VAL A 224 -3.55 17.26 11.95
C VAL A 224 -4.13 16.61 10.70
N GLY A 225 -5.25 17.12 10.18
CA GLY A 225 -5.83 16.67 8.92
C GLY A 225 -4.93 17.02 7.73
N GLY A 226 -4.39 18.24 7.69
CA GLY A 226 -3.43 18.65 6.66
C GLY A 226 -2.14 17.82 6.70
N PHE A 227 -1.61 17.56 7.90
CA PHE A 227 -0.47 16.68 8.11
C PHE A 227 -0.68 15.28 7.53
N ILE A 228 -1.82 14.64 7.83
CA ILE A 228 -2.17 13.32 7.30
C ILE A 228 -2.29 13.33 5.77
N LEU A 229 -3.01 14.29 5.19
CA LEU A 229 -3.16 14.35 3.72
C LEU A 229 -1.82 14.56 3.01
N ILE A 230 -0.93 15.39 3.55
CA ILE A 230 0.41 15.58 2.98
C ILE A 230 1.19 14.27 3.03
N LEU A 231 1.23 13.60 4.19
CA LEU A 231 1.93 12.32 4.33
C LEU A 231 1.34 11.26 3.40
N TRP A 232 0.02 11.13 3.34
CA TRP A 232 -0.67 10.14 2.51
C TRP A 232 -0.43 10.35 1.02
N THR A 233 -0.11 11.57 0.58
CA THR A 233 0.31 11.85 -0.80
C THR A 233 1.71 11.28 -1.10
N ILE A 234 2.56 11.10 -0.09
CA ILE A 234 3.92 10.54 -0.24
C ILE A 234 3.85 9.01 -0.46
N TYR A 235 2.92 8.30 0.20
CA TYR A 235 2.74 6.84 0.04
C TYR A 235 2.60 6.36 -1.42
N PRO A 236 1.70 6.92 -2.26
CA PRO A 236 1.58 6.52 -3.65
C PRO A 236 2.77 6.96 -4.50
N ILE A 237 3.51 8.01 -4.12
CA ILE A 237 4.77 8.38 -4.78
C ILE A 237 5.84 7.30 -4.55
N ILE A 238 6.03 6.88 -3.29
CA ILE A 238 6.93 5.78 -2.94
C ILE A 238 6.50 4.50 -3.65
N TRP A 239 5.20 4.21 -3.67
CA TRP A 239 4.65 3.08 -4.39
C TRP A 239 5.00 3.13 -5.88
N ALA A 240 4.78 4.27 -6.54
CA ALA A 240 5.02 4.43 -7.98
C ALA A 240 6.51 4.28 -8.34
N LEU A 241 7.41 4.71 -7.45
CA LEU A 241 8.85 4.56 -7.64
C LEU A 241 9.35 3.15 -7.29
N GLY A 242 8.78 2.52 -6.26
CA GLY A 242 9.06 1.15 -5.82
C GLY A 242 8.27 0.13 -6.64
N ALA A 243 7.21 -0.44 -6.05
CA ALA A 243 6.36 -1.44 -6.70
C ALA A 243 5.90 -1.08 -8.12
N GLY A 244 5.59 0.19 -8.42
CA GLY A 244 5.08 0.60 -9.74
C GLY A 244 6.11 0.51 -10.86
N LYS A 245 7.33 1.07 -10.65
CA LYS A 245 8.36 1.21 -11.69
C LYS A 245 9.65 0.42 -11.43
N GLY A 246 9.80 -0.19 -10.25
CA GLY A 246 10.98 -0.94 -9.84
C GLY A 246 12.25 -0.09 -9.68
N LYS A 247 12.12 1.22 -9.48
CA LYS A 247 13.26 2.17 -9.37
C LYS A 247 13.84 2.24 -7.95
N LEU A 248 13.05 1.93 -6.93
CA LEU A 248 13.53 1.81 -5.55
C LEU A 248 13.83 0.34 -5.21
N SER A 249 14.90 0.10 -4.45
CA SER A 249 15.12 -1.21 -3.83
C SER A 249 14.00 -1.54 -2.84
N VAL A 250 13.84 -2.82 -2.49
CA VAL A 250 12.87 -3.24 -1.47
C VAL A 250 13.22 -2.62 -0.11
N ASP A 251 14.51 -2.55 0.23
CA ASP A 251 14.99 -1.88 1.45
C ASP A 251 14.57 -0.41 1.53
N CYS A 252 14.81 0.37 0.48
CA CYS A 252 14.44 1.78 0.46
C CYS A 252 12.92 1.96 0.57
N GLU A 253 12.15 1.12 -0.13
CA GLU A 253 10.69 1.14 -0.03
C GLU A 253 10.22 0.90 1.42
N ILE A 254 10.77 -0.12 2.08
CA ILE A 254 10.42 -0.46 3.47
C ILE A 254 10.81 0.64 4.44
N ILE A 255 12.01 1.21 4.32
CA ILE A 255 12.46 2.31 5.18
C ILE A 255 11.52 3.52 5.05
N TRP A 256 11.13 3.88 3.83
CA TRP A 256 10.17 4.97 3.61
C TRP A 256 8.83 4.70 4.27
N TYR A 257 8.28 3.49 4.13
CA TYR A 257 7.00 3.17 4.76
C TYR A 257 7.07 3.10 6.28
N VAL A 258 8.18 2.63 6.87
CA VAL A 258 8.41 2.70 8.32
C VAL A 258 8.38 4.14 8.81
N VAL A 259 9.10 5.04 8.14
CA VAL A 259 9.12 6.47 8.52
C VAL A 259 7.74 7.09 8.39
N LEU A 260 7.06 6.86 7.26
CA LEU A 260 5.73 7.40 7.03
C LEU A 260 4.71 6.88 8.05
N ASP A 261 4.77 5.58 8.38
CA ASP A 261 3.85 4.98 9.35
C ASP A 261 4.10 5.48 10.77
N VAL A 262 5.36 5.67 11.19
CA VAL A 262 5.67 6.28 12.49
C VAL A 262 5.10 7.70 12.58
N LEU A 263 5.17 8.46 11.49
CA LEU A 263 4.59 9.81 11.45
C LEU A 263 3.05 9.77 11.45
N ALA A 264 2.45 8.93 10.61
CA ALA A 264 1.01 8.88 10.40
C ALA A 264 0.23 8.15 11.52
N LYS A 265 0.90 7.29 12.30
CA LYS A 265 0.28 6.49 13.35
C LYS A 265 0.60 7.04 14.75
N PRO A 266 1.77 6.74 15.39
CA PRO A 266 2.01 7.18 16.75
C PRO A 266 2.22 8.70 16.89
N VAL A 267 2.94 9.36 15.98
CA VAL A 267 3.14 10.83 16.08
C VAL A 267 1.81 11.57 15.90
N PHE A 268 1.02 11.20 14.90
CA PHE A 268 -0.35 11.70 14.73
C PHE A 268 -1.19 11.49 15.99
N ALA A 269 -1.22 10.26 16.52
CA ALA A 269 -2.02 9.93 17.71
C ALA A 269 -1.59 10.72 18.94
N ILE A 270 -0.29 10.81 19.22
CA ILE A 270 0.24 11.61 20.33
C ILE A 270 -0.16 13.09 20.17
N TRP A 271 -0.02 13.64 18.97
CA TRP A 271 -0.38 15.05 18.71
C TRP A 271 -1.88 15.29 18.90
N LEU A 272 -2.72 14.40 18.38
CA LEU A 272 -4.17 14.47 18.55
C LEU A 272 -4.57 14.37 20.02
N LEU A 273 -4.11 13.34 20.74
CA LEU A 273 -4.47 13.09 22.14
C LEU A 273 -4.01 14.21 23.07
N SER A 274 -2.77 14.69 22.90
CA SER A 274 -2.21 15.75 23.75
C SER A 274 -2.91 17.10 23.56
N THR A 275 -3.35 17.40 22.34
CA THR A 275 -4.03 18.69 22.05
C THR A 275 -5.53 18.60 22.37
N HIS A 276 -6.18 17.47 22.05
CA HIS A 276 -7.58 17.25 22.36
C HIS A 276 -7.84 17.29 23.87
N ALA A 277 -6.98 16.65 24.67
CA ALA A 277 -7.09 16.66 26.13
C ALA A 277 -7.08 18.08 26.75
N ARG A 278 -6.47 19.06 26.06
CA ARG A 278 -6.38 20.46 26.53
C ARG A 278 -7.54 21.33 26.07
N THR A 279 -8.24 20.94 25.00
CA THR A 279 -9.03 21.90 24.21
C THR A 279 -10.46 21.45 23.95
N ALA A 280 -10.81 20.18 24.17
CA ALA A 280 -12.04 19.63 23.60
C ALA A 280 -13.16 19.39 24.63
N PRO A 281 -14.40 19.81 24.32
CA PRO A 281 -15.60 19.25 24.94
C PRO A 281 -15.74 17.76 24.57
N THR A 282 -16.40 16.99 25.43
CA THR A 282 -16.69 15.56 25.23
C THR A 282 -17.34 15.30 23.88
N ILE A 283 -17.01 14.18 23.21
CA ILE A 283 -17.85 13.70 22.09
C ILE A 283 -19.19 13.35 22.72
N GLU A 284 -20.22 14.15 22.50
CA GLU A 284 -21.57 13.88 22.98
C GLU A 284 -22.29 12.85 22.08
N GLY A 285 -23.34 12.23 22.61
CA GLY A 285 -24.20 11.30 21.86
C GLY A 285 -23.72 9.85 21.86
N PHE A 286 -24.00 9.12 20.77
CA PHE A 286 -23.83 7.66 20.68
C PHE A 286 -22.45 7.15 21.12
N TRP A 287 -21.38 7.87 20.75
CA TRP A 287 -20.01 7.44 21.00
C TRP A 287 -19.57 7.51 22.47
N SER A 288 -20.28 8.28 23.30
CA SER A 288 -20.02 8.40 24.75
C SER A 288 -21.11 7.79 25.61
N HIS A 289 -22.36 7.77 25.14
CA HIS A 289 -23.53 7.40 25.93
C HIS A 289 -24.37 6.24 25.34
N GLY A 290 -24.01 5.72 24.15
CA GLY A 290 -24.81 4.71 23.45
C GLY A 290 -26.15 5.25 22.94
N LEU A 291 -27.03 4.36 22.48
CA LEU A 291 -28.36 4.74 21.96
C LEU A 291 -29.35 5.14 23.08
N ASN A 292 -29.16 4.64 24.31
CA ASN A 292 -30.12 4.74 25.41
C ASN A 292 -29.52 5.27 26.72
N ASN A 293 -28.44 6.07 26.69
CA ASN A 293 -27.75 6.57 27.89
C ASN A 293 -27.20 5.47 28.82
N GLU A 294 -26.66 4.39 28.26
CA GLU A 294 -25.95 3.34 29.01
C GLU A 294 -24.64 3.93 29.55
N GLY A 295 -24.70 4.57 30.72
CA GLY A 295 -23.57 5.24 31.35
C GLY A 295 -23.95 6.44 32.22
N ALA A 296 -25.19 6.93 32.16
CA ALA A 296 -25.71 7.87 33.14
C ALA A 296 -26.27 7.10 34.33
N LEU A 297 -25.48 6.98 35.41
CA LEU A 297 -26.04 6.74 36.74
C LEU A 297 -27.01 7.90 37.02
N ARG A 298 -28.32 7.65 36.93
CA ARG A 298 -29.32 8.53 37.53
C ARG A 298 -29.06 8.51 39.02
N LEU A 299 -28.43 9.55 39.54
CA LEU A 299 -28.74 9.99 40.89
C LEU A 299 -30.12 10.60 40.75
N ASP A 300 -31.17 9.82 41.03
CA ASP A 300 -32.48 10.40 41.21
C ASP A 300 -32.33 11.41 42.36
N ASP A 301 -32.57 12.69 42.05
CA ASP A 301 -32.71 13.75 43.04
C ASP A 301 -34.00 13.49 43.83
N ASP A 302 -33.95 12.49 44.71
CA ASP A 302 -34.91 12.31 45.81
C ASP A 302 -34.44 13.16 46.99
N GLU A 303 -34.61 14.47 46.89
CA GLU A 303 -34.84 15.37 48.03
C GLU A 303 -35.82 16.45 47.56
N ALA A 304 -37.11 16.12 47.56
CA ALA A 304 -38.04 16.36 48.66
C ALA A 304 -38.68 17.76 48.60
N ALA A 305 -40.02 17.69 48.62
CA ALA A 305 -41.00 18.75 48.79
C ALA A 305 -40.70 19.75 49.91
#